data_AF-A0A2N1PYE6-F1
#
_entry.id   AF-A0A2N1PYE6-F1
#
_cell.length_a   1.000
_cell.length_b   1.000
_cell.length_c   1.000
_cell.angle_alpha   90.00
_cell.angle_beta   90.00
_cell.angle_gamma   90.00
#
_symmetry.space_group_name_H-M   'P 1'
#
loop_
_entity.id
_entity.type
_entity.pdbx_description
1 polymer ?
#
loop_
_entity_poly.entity_id
_entity_poly.type
_entity_poly.pdbx_seq_one_letter_code
_entity_poly.pdbx_strand_id
1 'polypeptide(L)'
;SAMIGGPANTTYGENTGVVAMTKVGSVYVTGLAAVFAILLGFISPINEFIASIPAPVMGGISMVLFGLIAVNGLRVLVKHKVDISNMRNLVIIATMMVFGLGQAEIIINDAVSLTGMAFAAVVGILLNQFLSVLAKVFKS
;
A
#
# COMPACT_ATOMS: atom_id res chain seq x y z
N SER A 1 -7.55 0.80 17.10
CA SER A 1 -8.49 1.61 16.30
C SER A 1 -9.89 1.02 16.32
N ALA A 2 -10.09 -0.25 15.94
CA ALA A 2 -11.42 -0.87 15.84
C ALA A 2 -12.31 -0.77 17.10
N MET A 3 -11.75 -0.97 18.31
CA MET A 3 -12.54 -0.87 19.57
C MET A 3 -13.06 0.54 19.87
N ILE A 4 -12.45 1.57 19.30
CA ILE A 4 -12.85 2.98 19.44
C ILE A 4 -13.43 3.54 18.13
N GLY A 5 -13.83 2.67 17.20
CA GLY A 5 -14.43 3.05 15.91
C GLY A 5 -13.45 3.58 14.85
N GLY A 6 -12.14 3.54 15.10
CA GLY A 6 -11.13 4.00 14.15
C GLY A 6 -10.84 2.99 13.03
N PRO A 7 -10.52 3.43 11.80
CA PRO A 7 -10.26 2.57 10.65
C PRO A 7 -8.98 1.74 10.82
N ALA A 8 -8.80 0.75 9.94
CA ALA A 8 -7.55 0.03 9.81
C ALA A 8 -6.43 0.98 9.38
N ASN A 9 -5.28 0.88 10.03
CA ASN A 9 -4.16 1.78 9.89
C ASN A 9 -2.91 1.03 9.41
N THR A 10 -2.07 1.72 8.66
CA THR A 10 -0.83 1.18 8.07
C THR A 10 0.31 2.20 8.21
N THR A 11 1.54 1.76 7.96
CA THR A 11 2.69 2.67 7.97
C THR A 11 2.73 3.48 6.67
N TYR A 12 2.70 4.80 6.79
CA TYR A 12 2.72 5.71 5.64
C TYR A 12 4.14 5.86 5.08
N GLY A 13 4.29 5.62 3.77
CA GLY A 13 5.57 5.70 3.07
C GLY A 13 6.17 7.11 3.04
N GLU A 14 5.34 8.15 3.07
CA GLU A 14 5.81 9.54 3.16
C GLU A 14 6.62 9.81 4.44
N ASN A 15 6.22 9.25 5.58
CA ASN A 15 6.91 9.46 6.86
C ASN A 15 8.32 8.87 6.83
N THR A 16 8.48 7.69 6.24
CA THR A 16 9.80 7.08 6.01
C THR A 16 10.66 7.93 5.07
N GLY A 17 10.04 8.57 4.08
CA GLY A 17 10.70 9.53 3.18
C GLY A 17 11.21 10.77 3.91
N VAL A 18 10.40 11.35 4.80
CA VAL A 18 10.81 12.49 5.63
C VAL A 18 12.01 12.14 6.50
N VAL A 19 11.98 10.97 7.17
CA VAL A 19 13.12 10.49 7.98
C VAL A 19 14.38 10.31 7.14
N ALA A 20 14.25 9.79 5.91
CA ALA A 20 15.38 9.63 5.00
C ALA A 20 16.00 10.98 4.57
N MET A 21 15.19 12.03 4.43
CA MET A 21 15.65 13.38 4.07
C MET A 21 16.22 14.14 5.27
N THR A 22 15.51 14.15 6.40
CA THR A 22 15.92 14.89 7.60
C THR A 22 17.03 14.18 8.38
N LYS A 23 17.24 12.89 8.13
CA LYS A 23 18.12 11.99 8.91
C LYS A 23 17.74 11.90 10.40
N VAL A 24 16.54 12.32 10.77
CA VAL A 24 16.04 12.26 12.15
C VAL A 24 15.09 11.07 12.28
N GLY A 25 15.64 9.91 12.63
CA GLY A 25 14.90 8.67 12.89
C GLY A 25 14.51 8.47 14.36
N SER A 26 14.20 9.55 15.08
CA SER A 26 13.94 9.50 16.52
C SER A 26 12.48 9.15 16.82
N VAL A 27 12.27 8.10 17.64
CA VAL A 27 10.94 7.68 18.12
C VAL A 27 10.24 8.81 18.88
N TYR A 28 10.99 9.68 19.55
CA TYR A 28 10.45 10.83 20.27
C TYR A 28 9.81 11.85 19.33
N VAL A 29 10.38 12.06 18.13
CA VAL A 29 9.81 12.98 17.13
C VAL A 29 8.50 12.45 16.59
N THR A 30 8.44 11.14 16.28
CA THR A 30 7.20 10.49 15.86
C THR A 30 6.15 10.47 16.98
N GLY A 31 6.58 10.25 18.22
CA GLY A 31 5.71 10.32 19.40
C GLY A 31 5.12 11.71 19.61
N LEU A 32 5.93 12.77 19.49
CA LEU A 32 5.46 14.16 19.56
C LEU A 32 4.48 14.45 18.43
N ALA A 33 4.76 14.03 17.20
CA ALA A 33 3.83 14.18 16.08
C ALA A 33 2.47 13.50 16.35
N ALA A 34 2.47 12.32 16.98
CA ALA A 34 1.23 11.65 17.38
C ALA A 34 0.46 12.44 18.45
N VAL A 35 1.14 13.00 19.46
CA VAL A 35 0.50 13.86 20.47
C VAL A 35 -0.12 15.10 19.81
N PHE A 36 0.61 15.77 18.91
CA PHE A 36 0.08 16.89 18.15
C PHE A 36 -1.15 16.47 17.33
N ALA A 37 -1.12 15.34 16.62
CA ALA A 37 -2.25 14.86 15.85
C ALA A 37 -3.50 14.61 16.73
N ILE A 38 -3.32 14.02 17.92
CA ILE A 38 -4.40 13.82 18.89
C ILE A 38 -4.97 15.16 19.33
N LEU A 39 -4.12 16.11 19.75
CA LEU A 39 -4.56 17.42 20.22
C LEU A 39 -5.30 18.20 19.14
N LEU A 40 -4.77 18.25 17.92
CA LEU A 40 -5.40 18.93 16.79
C LEU A 40 -6.75 18.30 16.42
N GLY A 41 -6.89 16.98 16.56
CA GLY A 41 -8.14 16.27 16.29
C GLY A 41 -9.31 16.68 17.21
N PHE A 42 -9.02 17.15 18.43
CA PHE A 42 -10.03 17.63 19.38
C PHE A 42 -10.37 19.12 19.21
N ILE A 43 -9.70 19.85 18.31
CA ILE A 43 -9.93 21.28 18.10
C ILE A 43 -10.95 21.47 16.97
N SER A 44 -12.20 21.82 17.32
CA SER A 44 -13.28 22.03 16.35
C SER A 44 -12.97 23.01 15.21
N PRO A 45 -12.35 24.19 15.46
CA PRO A 45 -11.99 25.12 14.38
C PRO A 45 -11.11 24.51 13.29
N ILE A 46 -10.24 23.56 13.64
CA ILE A 46 -9.34 22.90 12.68
C ILE A 46 -10.12 21.91 11.82
N ASN A 47 -11.05 21.17 12.42
CA ASN A 47 -11.92 20.24 11.70
C ASN A 47 -12.82 20.96 10.69
N GLU A 48 -13.38 22.12 11.07
CA GLU A 48 -14.16 22.97 10.17
C GLU A 48 -13.32 23.54 9.03
N PHE A 49 -12.08 23.96 9.31
CA PHE A 49 -11.15 24.41 8.28
C PHE A 49 -10.84 23.30 7.27
N ILE A 50 -10.53 22.09 7.73
CA ILE A 50 -10.28 20.94 6.85
C ILE A 50 -11.52 20.62 6.00
N ALA A 51 -12.72 20.69 6.58
CA ALA A 51 -13.98 20.47 5.87
C ALA A 51 -14.29 21.56 4.83
N SER A 52 -13.73 22.77 5.00
CA SER A 52 -13.86 23.86 4.02
C SER A 52 -13.03 23.67 2.75
N ILE A 53 -12.09 22.71 2.73
CA ILE A 53 -11.21 22.47 1.58
C ILE A 53 -12.02 21.92 0.41
N PRO A 54 -11.93 22.53 -0.79
CA PRO A 54 -12.68 22.06 -1.96
C PRO A 54 -12.36 20.63 -2.36
N ALA A 55 -13.38 19.87 -2.76
CA ALA A 55 -13.24 18.48 -3.22
C ALA A 55 -12.20 18.29 -4.34
N PRO A 56 -12.04 19.19 -5.34
CA PRO A 56 -11.00 19.05 -6.36
C PRO A 56 -9.57 19.05 -5.78
N VAL A 57 -9.32 19.81 -4.71
CA VAL A 57 -8.00 19.87 -4.05
C VAL A 57 -7.73 18.58 -3.29
N MET A 58 -8.73 18.09 -2.55
CA MET A 58 -8.65 16.81 -1.83
C MET A 58 -8.43 15.64 -2.78
N GLY A 59 -9.09 15.65 -3.95
CA GLY A 59 -8.86 14.68 -5.01
C GLY A 59 -7.43 14.72 -5.56
N GLY A 60 -6.90 15.93 -5.80
CA GLY A 60 -5.51 16.12 -6.24
C GLY A 60 -4.48 15.55 -5.24
N ILE A 61 -4.62 15.87 -3.96
CA ILE A 61 -3.75 15.35 -2.90
C ILE A 61 -3.85 13.82 -2.83
N SER A 62 -5.06 13.27 -2.89
CA SER A 62 -5.29 11.82 -2.86
C SER A 62 -4.63 11.11 -4.04
N MET A 63 -4.71 11.68 -5.26
CA MET A 63 -4.03 11.12 -6.43
C MET A 63 -2.51 11.09 -6.25
N VAL A 64 -1.91 12.15 -5.71
CA VAL A 64 -0.47 12.19 -5.42
C VAL A 64 -0.09 11.13 -4.38
N LEU A 65 -0.87 11.01 -3.30
CA LEU A 65 -0.62 10.02 -2.24
C LEU A 65 -0.73 8.58 -2.77
N PHE A 66 -1.78 8.25 -3.51
CA PHE A 66 -1.94 6.92 -4.11
C PHE A 66 -0.85 6.63 -5.16
N GLY A 67 -0.45 7.64 -5.95
CA GLY A 67 0.69 7.52 -6.87
C GLY A 67 2.00 7.22 -6.14
N LEU A 68 2.25 7.88 -5.02
CA LEU A 68 3.44 7.63 -4.19
C LEU A 68 3.43 6.22 -3.58
N ILE A 69 2.27 5.71 -3.16
CA ILE A 69 2.12 4.33 -2.68
C ILE A 69 2.51 3.34 -3.80
N ALA A 70 2.00 3.53 -5.03
CA ALA A 70 2.35 2.68 -6.16
C ALA A 70 3.85 2.70 -6.48
N VAL A 71 4.47 3.90 -6.50
CA VAL A 71 5.91 4.06 -6.75
C VAL A 71 6.76 3.43 -5.64
N ASN A 72 6.31 3.47 -4.38
CA ASN A 72 7.01 2.80 -3.29
C ASN A 72 7.02 1.26 -3.47
N GLY A 73 5.94 0.68 -4.00
CA GLY A 73 5.92 -0.73 -4.40
C GLY A 73 6.97 -1.05 -5.47
N LEU A 74 7.08 -0.22 -6.52
CA LEU A 74 8.11 -0.37 -7.55
C LEU A 74 9.54 -0.20 -6.97
N ARG A 75 9.73 0.76 -6.07
CA ARG A 75 11.02 0.98 -5.39
C ARG A 75 11.45 -0.26 -4.60
N VAL A 76 10.54 -1.04 -4.03
CA VAL A 76 10.87 -2.32 -3.37
C VAL A 76 11.44 -3.33 -4.38
N LEU A 77 10.87 -3.44 -5.58
CA LEU A 77 11.38 -4.33 -6.64
C LEU A 77 12.78 -3.93 -7.08
N VAL A 78 12.99 -2.62 -7.32
CA VAL A 78 14.30 -2.08 -7.71
C VAL A 78 15.34 -2.27 -6.60
N LYS A 79 14.98 -1.99 -5.34
CA LYS A 79 15.87 -2.15 -4.19
C LYS A 79 16.34 -3.61 -4.02
N HIS A 80 15.46 -4.58 -4.27
CA HIS A 80 15.80 -6.00 -4.22
C HIS A 80 16.41 -6.53 -5.53
N LYS A 81 16.69 -5.66 -6.50
CA LYS A 81 17.27 -6.01 -7.80
C LYS A 81 16.50 -7.14 -8.51
N VAL A 82 15.17 -7.07 -8.47
CA VAL A 82 14.32 -8.03 -9.18
C VAL A 82 14.59 -7.91 -10.68
N ASP A 83 15.03 -9.01 -11.29
CA ASP A 83 15.26 -9.08 -12.73
C ASP A 83 13.91 -9.16 -13.46
N ILE A 84 13.51 -8.04 -14.08
CA ILE A 84 12.28 -7.91 -14.87
C ILE A 84 12.47 -8.44 -16.30
N SER A 85 13.71 -8.68 -16.75
CA SER A 85 13.99 -9.37 -18.01
C SER A 85 13.70 -10.88 -17.92
N ASN A 86 13.68 -11.44 -16.71
CA ASN A 86 13.25 -12.81 -16.49
C ASN A 86 11.74 -12.96 -16.68
N MET A 87 11.34 -13.75 -17.69
CA MET A 87 9.95 -14.00 -18.05
C MET A 87 9.10 -14.50 -16.87
N ARG A 88 9.67 -15.29 -15.95
CA ARG A 88 8.96 -15.75 -14.73
C ARG A 88 8.52 -14.57 -13.87
N ASN A 89 9.44 -13.64 -13.59
CA ASN A 89 9.15 -12.48 -12.75
C ASN A 89 8.19 -11.52 -13.46
N LEU A 90 8.40 -11.31 -14.76
CA LEU A 90 7.55 -10.45 -15.59
C LEU A 90 6.10 -10.94 -15.58
N VAL A 91 5.88 -12.25 -15.77
CA VAL A 91 4.53 -12.84 -15.73
C VAL A 91 3.88 -12.65 -14.36
N ILE A 92 4.60 -12.91 -13.26
CA ILE A 92 4.06 -12.71 -11.90
C ILE A 92 3.66 -11.25 -11.68
N ILE A 93 4.54 -10.30 -12.00
CA ILE A 93 4.29 -8.86 -11.84
C ILE A 93 3.09 -8.42 -12.68
N ALA A 94 3.05 -8.82 -13.97
CA ALA A 94 1.97 -8.46 -14.88
C ALA A 94 0.62 -9.00 -14.39
N THR A 95 0.56 -10.26 -13.96
CA THR A 95 -0.65 -10.88 -13.43
C THR A 95 -1.14 -10.18 -12.16
N MET A 96 -0.24 -9.85 -11.23
CA MET A 96 -0.61 -9.09 -10.02
C MET A 96 -1.13 -7.69 -10.34
N MET A 97 -0.53 -7.01 -11.31
CA MET A 97 -0.98 -5.68 -11.76
C MET A 97 -2.37 -5.73 -12.39
N VAL A 98 -2.63 -6.70 -13.28
CA VAL A 98 -3.94 -6.85 -13.94
C VAL A 98 -5.04 -7.13 -12.93
N PHE A 99 -4.83 -8.10 -12.03
CA PHE A 99 -5.86 -8.43 -11.03
C PHE A 99 -6.04 -7.36 -9.96
N GLY A 100 -4.94 -6.70 -9.55
CA GLY A 100 -4.97 -5.66 -8.53
C GLY A 100 -5.63 -4.38 -9.02
N LEU A 101 -5.27 -3.91 -10.22
CA LEU A 101 -5.82 -2.68 -10.81
C LEU A 101 -7.18 -2.91 -11.48
N GLY A 102 -7.40 -4.10 -12.05
CA GLY A 102 -8.65 -4.48 -12.71
C GLY A 102 -9.81 -4.77 -11.75
N GLN A 103 -9.61 -4.61 -10.43
CA GLN A 103 -10.60 -4.88 -9.39
C GLN A 103 -11.22 -6.28 -9.52
N ALA A 104 -10.40 -7.28 -9.83
CA ALA A 104 -10.87 -8.65 -9.90
C ALA A 104 -11.35 -9.11 -8.50
N GLU A 105 -12.47 -9.82 -8.49
CA GLU A 105 -13.12 -10.29 -7.28
C GLU A 105 -13.47 -11.77 -7.40
N ILE A 106 -13.23 -12.51 -6.32
CA ILE A 106 -13.80 -13.84 -6.13
C ILE A 106 -14.72 -13.81 -4.92
N ILE A 107 -15.98 -14.16 -5.16
CA ILE A 107 -16.99 -14.31 -4.12
C ILE A 107 -16.93 -15.76 -3.65
N ILE A 108 -16.56 -15.97 -2.39
CA ILE A 108 -16.48 -17.31 -1.79
C ILE A 108 -17.83 -17.66 -1.16
N ASN A 109 -18.45 -16.71 -0.46
CA ASN A 109 -19.79 -16.79 0.14
C ASN A 109 -20.38 -15.37 0.26
N ASP A 110 -21.66 -15.24 0.64
CA ASP A 110 -22.34 -13.95 0.83
C ASP A 110 -21.65 -12.99 1.81
N ALA A 111 -20.82 -13.53 2.73
CA ALA A 111 -20.09 -12.75 3.74
C ALA A 111 -18.60 -12.56 3.44
N VAL A 112 -18.03 -13.27 2.45
CA VAL A 112 -16.58 -13.28 2.21
C VAL A 112 -16.31 -13.18 0.72
N SER A 113 -15.82 -12.02 0.29
CA SER A 113 -15.23 -11.81 -1.02
C SER A 113 -13.79 -11.33 -0.92
N LEU A 114 -12.96 -11.83 -1.84
CA LEU A 114 -11.58 -11.40 -2.01
C LEU A 114 -11.56 -10.41 -3.18
N THR A 115 -11.28 -9.15 -2.88
CA THR A 115 -11.32 -8.06 -3.86
C THR A 115 -9.95 -7.46 -4.13
N GLY A 116 -9.73 -7.02 -5.37
CA GLY A 116 -8.64 -6.15 -5.78
C GLY A 116 -7.27 -6.62 -5.30
N MET A 117 -6.64 -5.84 -4.41
CA MET A 117 -5.28 -6.10 -3.92
C MET A 117 -5.13 -7.43 -3.17
N ALA A 118 -6.12 -7.82 -2.36
CA ALA A 118 -6.06 -9.06 -1.59
C ALA A 118 -6.09 -10.27 -2.52
N PHE A 119 -6.96 -10.24 -3.52
CA PHE A 119 -7.02 -11.27 -4.55
C PHE A 119 -5.74 -11.35 -5.37
N ALA A 120 -5.22 -10.21 -5.84
CA ALA A 120 -3.97 -10.14 -6.59
C ALA A 120 -2.77 -10.71 -5.82
N ALA A 121 -2.69 -10.46 -4.51
CA ALA A 121 -1.64 -11.02 -3.65
C ALA A 121 -1.71 -12.55 -3.57
N VAL A 122 -2.90 -13.11 -3.35
CA VAL A 122 -3.10 -14.57 -3.30
C VAL A 122 -2.70 -15.21 -4.63
N VAL A 123 -3.17 -14.69 -5.75
CA VAL A 123 -2.83 -15.20 -7.09
C VAL A 123 -1.33 -15.09 -7.34
N GLY A 124 -0.71 -13.96 -7.01
CA GLY A 124 0.74 -13.76 -7.17
C GLY A 124 1.58 -14.77 -6.37
N ILE A 125 1.19 -15.05 -5.13
CA ILE A 125 1.87 -16.05 -4.28
C ILE A 125 1.72 -17.46 -4.87
N LEU A 126 0.50 -17.85 -5.25
CA LEU A 126 0.24 -19.17 -5.84
C LEU A 126 0.99 -19.35 -7.15
N LEU A 127 0.97 -18.35 -8.02
CA LEU A 127 1.67 -18.37 -9.29
C LEU A 127 3.19 -18.47 -9.10
N ASN A 128 3.75 -17.73 -8.15
CA ASN A 128 5.18 -17.82 -7.85
C ASN A 128 5.58 -19.22 -7.34
N GLN A 129 4.77 -19.82 -6.46
CA GLN A 129 5.02 -21.18 -5.97
C GLN A 129 4.92 -22.21 -7.10
N PHE A 130 3.86 -22.14 -7.91
CA PHE A 130 3.65 -23.03 -9.05
C PHE A 130 4.82 -22.99 -10.03
N LEU A 131 5.22 -21.79 -10.46
CA LEU A 131 6.38 -21.61 -11.36
C LEU A 131 7.69 -22.07 -10.72
N SER A 132 7.83 -21.91 -9.40
CA SER A 132 9.02 -22.41 -8.69
C SER A 132 9.10 -23.94 -8.66
N VAL A 133 7.98 -24.62 -8.50
CA VAL A 133 7.92 -26.08 -8.50
C VAL A 133 8.16 -26.61 -9.91
N LEU A 134 7.49 -26.03 -10.90
CA LEU A 134 7.67 -26.39 -12.32
C LEU A 134 9.14 -26.29 -12.74
N ALA A 135 9.81 -25.19 -12.40
CA ALA A 135 11.22 -24.98 -12.72
C ALA A 135 12.15 -26.02 -12.05
N LYS A 136 11.79 -26.55 -10.87
CA LYS A 136 12.56 -27.61 -10.21
C LYS A 136 12.34 -28.97 -10.89
N VAL A 137 11.12 -29.26 -11.32
CA VAL A 137 10.76 -30.53 -11.97
C VAL A 137 11.42 -30.68 -13.34
N PHE A 138 11.42 -29.61 -14.15
CA PHE A 138 11.97 -29.65 -15.53
C PHE A 138 13.49 -29.48 -15.62
N LYS A 139 14.16 -29.17 -14.50
CA LYS A 139 15.62 -29.02 -14.43
C LYS A 139 16.33 -30.23 -13.80
N SER A 140 15.56 -31.26 -13.41
CA SER A 140 16.03 -32.60 -13.04
C SER A 140 15.95 -33.54 -14.23
#